data_AF-A0AAN4HE76-F1
#
_entry.id   AF-A0AAN4HE76-F1
#
_cell.length_a   1.000
_cell.length_b   1.000
_cell.length_c   1.000
_cell.angle_alpha   90.00
_cell.angle_beta   90.00
_cell.angle_gamma   90.00
#
_symmetry.space_group_name_H-M   'P 1'
#
loop_
_entity.id
_entity.type
_entity.pdbx_description
1 polymer ?
#
loop_
_entity_poly.entity_id
_entity_poly.type
_entity_poly.pdbx_seq_one_letter_code
_entity_poly.pdbx_strand_id
1 'polypeptide(L)' 'MNQGNVGNFRKDDGIWQDGGVLFHYKDTDKWEAVFLAFQSQSWCTDDSGHAIKPVEECNYKSDC' A
#
# COMPACT_ATOMS: atom_id res chain seq x y z
N MET A 1 -1.34 -0.63 -4.52
CA MET A 1 -2.21 -0.11 -3.45
C MET A 1 -3.20 0.86 -4.06
N ASN A 2 -4.44 0.91 -3.59
CA ASN A 2 -5.43 1.95 -3.81
C ASN A 2 -5.50 2.84 -2.56
N GLN A 3 -4.33 3.22 -2.05
CA GLN A 3 -4.18 4.12 -0.93
C GLN A 3 -2.93 4.97 -1.18
N GLY A 4 -2.95 6.21 -0.71
CA GLY A 4 -1.84 7.14 -0.87
C GLY A 4 -1.60 7.61 -2.30
N ASN A 5 -2.62 7.55 -3.17
CA ASN A 5 -2.51 8.05 -4.54
C ASN A 5 -2.35 9.57 -4.60
N VAL A 6 -1.77 10.03 -5.71
CA VAL A 6 -1.52 11.44 -5.99
C VAL A 6 -2.22 11.89 -7.28
N GLY A 7 -2.46 13.20 -7.39
CA GLY A 7 -3.05 13.81 -8.58
C GLY A 7 -4.45 13.27 -8.90
N ASN A 8 -4.69 12.94 -10.16
CA ASN A 8 -6.01 12.53 -10.66
C ASN A 8 -6.51 11.18 -10.12
N PHE A 9 -5.62 10.39 -9.52
CA PHE A 9 -5.92 9.05 -8.97
C PHE A 9 -6.27 9.08 -7.48
N ARG A 10 -6.17 10.23 -6.80
CA ARG A 10 -6.54 10.35 -5.38
C ARG A 10 -7.98 9.90 -5.09
N LYS A 11 -8.89 10.10 -6.05
CA LYS A 11 -10.29 9.68 -5.95
C LYS A 11 -10.47 8.15 -5.88
N ASP A 12 -9.44 7.39 -6.26
CA ASP A 12 -9.45 5.94 -6.27
C ASP A 12 -8.91 5.39 -4.93
N ASP A 13 -8.49 6.26 -4.00
CA ASP A 13 -8.09 5.85 -2.65
C ASP A 13 -9.28 5.28 -1.87
N GLY A 14 -9.04 4.20 -1.12
CA GLY A 14 -10.02 3.64 -0.21
C GLY A 14 -9.43 2.61 0.74
N ILE A 15 -9.94 2.58 1.97
CA ILE A 15 -9.56 1.59 2.97
C ILE A 15 -9.91 0.17 2.51
N TRP A 16 -9.01 -0.78 2.78
CA TRP A 16 -9.18 -2.20 2.42
C TRP A 16 -9.32 -2.46 0.91
N GLN A 17 -8.98 -1.50 0.05
CA GLN A 17 -9.01 -1.63 -1.41
C GLN A 17 -7.66 -2.04 -2.00
N ASP A 18 -6.68 -2.36 -1.14
CA ASP A 18 -5.38 -2.84 -1.56
C ASP A 18 -5.42 -4.31 -1.98
N GLY A 19 -4.77 -4.60 -3.10
CA GLY A 19 -4.54 -5.97 -3.53
C GLY A 19 -3.34 -6.60 -2.80
N GLY A 20 -3.46 -7.90 -2.51
CA GLY A 20 -2.37 -8.72 -2.00
C GLY A 20 -2.33 -10.07 -2.74
N VAL A 21 -1.14 -10.67 -2.81
CA VAL A 21 -0.94 -12.03 -3.31
C VAL A 21 -0.53 -12.91 -2.14
N LEU A 22 -1.22 -14.04 -1.95
CA LEU A 22 -0.88 -15.02 -0.92
C LEU A 22 -0.36 -16.31 -1.58
N PHE A 23 0.77 -16.80 -1.08
CA PHE A 23 1.37 -18.08 -1.48
C PHE A 23 1.23 -19.07 -0.32
N HIS A 24 0.64 -20.24 -0.58
CA HIS A 24 0.59 -21.37 0.37
C HIS A 24 1.48 -22.50 -0.11
N TYR A 25 2.56 -22.76 0.62
CA TYR A 25 3.49 -23.85 0.36
C TYR A 25 3.06 -25.10 1.11
N LYS A 26 2.25 -25.94 0.45
CA LYS A 26 1.62 -27.13 1.04
C LYS A 26 2.61 -28.08 1.74
N ASP A 27 3.79 -28.27 1.17
CA ASP A 27 4.79 -29.21 1.71
C ASP A 27 5.35 -28.78 3.07
N THR A 28 5.29 -27.48 3.38
CA THR A 28 5.82 -26.91 4.64
C THR A 28 4.74 -26.28 5.51
N ASP A 29 3.50 -26.27 5.02
CA ASP A 29 2.35 -25.52 5.56
C ASP A 29 2.68 -24.04 5.89
N LYS A 30 3.46 -23.40 5.01
CA LYS A 30 3.84 -21.99 5.16
C LYS A 30 3.02 -21.08 4.29
N TRP A 31 2.73 -19.88 4.81
CA TRP A 31 2.09 -18.80 4.09
C TRP A 31 3.03 -17.62 3.93
N GLU A 32 3.11 -17.08 2.72
CA GLU A 32 3.79 -15.83 2.42
C GLU A 32 2.78 -14.86 1.80
N ALA A 33 2.76 -13.62 2.29
CA ALA A 33 1.91 -12.57 1.77
C ALA A 33 2.76 -11.48 1.12
N VAL A 34 2.40 -11.10 -0.10
CA VAL A 34 3.06 -10.03 -0.85
C VAL A 34 2.05 -8.90 -1.05
N PHE A 35 2.42 -7.71 -0.58
CA PHE A 35 1.68 -6.47 -0.79
C PHE A 35 2.51 -5.57 -1.71
N LEU A 36 1.88 -4.99 -2.73
CA LEU A 36 2.55 -4.18 -3.75
C LEU A 36 2.09 -2.73 -3.69
N ALA A 37 3.04 -1.83 -3.47
CA ALA A 37 2.85 -0.39 -3.57
C ALA A 37 3.62 0.20 -4.74
N PHE A 38 3.01 1.20 -5.41
CA PHE A 38 3.72 1.98 -6.40
C PHE A 38 4.67 2.95 -5.69
N GLN A 39 5.85 3.19 -6.26
CA GLN A 39 6.83 4.13 -5.70
C GLN A 39 6.31 5.57 -5.62
N SER A 40 5.30 5.92 -6.40
CA SER A 40 4.67 7.24 -6.41
C SER A 40 3.60 7.42 -5.31
N GLN A 41 3.27 6.36 -4.56
CA GLN A 41 2.26 6.39 -3.51
C GLN A 41 2.88 6.66 -2.15
N SER A 42 2.24 7.52 -1.37
CA SER A 42 2.63 7.75 0.03
C SER A 42 2.20 6.57 0.89
N TRP A 43 3.06 6.19 1.84
CA TRP A 43 2.78 5.08 2.77
C TRP A 43 2.00 5.54 4.00
N CYS A 44 1.97 6.85 4.24
CA CYS A 44 1.27 7.45 5.37
C CYS A 44 -0.11 7.90 4.89
N THR A 45 -1.16 7.23 5.35
CA THR A 45 -2.54 7.49 4.94
C THR A 45 -3.45 7.79 6.14
N ASP A 46 -4.53 8.53 5.90
CA ASP A 46 -5.59 8.75 6.88
C ASP A 46 -6.60 7.60 6.89
N ASP A 47 -7.63 7.70 7.74
CA ASP A 47 -8.70 6.70 7.86
C ASP A 47 -9.59 6.58 6.61
N SER A 48 -9.37 7.40 5.59
CA SER A 48 -10.01 7.31 4.27
C SER A 48 -9.06 6.77 3.18
N GLY A 49 -7.81 6.43 3.53
CA GLY A 49 -6.80 5.93 2.60
C GLY A 49 -6.05 7.03 1.84
N HIS A 50 -6.29 8.31 2.17
CA HIS A 50 -5.62 9.42 1.50
C HIS A 50 -4.26 9.72 2.11
N ALA A 51 -3.29 10.10 1.28
CA ALA A 51 -1.96 10.51 1.74
C ALA A 51 -2.03 11.70 2.72
N ILE A 52 -1.44 11.55 3.92
CA ILE A 52 -1.27 12.62 4.93
C ILE A 52 0.09 13.32 4.83
N LYS A 53 1.06 12.66 4.19
CA LYS A 53 2.40 13.20 3.89
C LYS A 53 2.72 12.96 2.41
N PRO A 54 3.52 13.83 1.77
CA PRO A 54 3.97 13.60 0.40
C PRO A 54 4.86 12.35 0.32
N VAL A 55 4.92 11.71 -0.86
CA VAL A 55 5.66 10.45 -1.05
C VAL A 55 7.16 10.62 -0.82
N GLU A 56 7.70 11.82 -1.04
CA GLU A 56 9.09 12.16 -0.77
C GLU A 56 9.44 12.04 0.73
N GLU A 57 8.45 12.26 1.60
CA GLU A 57 8.60 12.20 3.07
C GLU A 57 8.15 10.85 3.66
N CYS A 58 7.22 10.14 3.03
CA CYS A 58 6.71 8.87 3.51
C CYS A 58 6.61 7.81 2.39
N ASN A 59 7.64 6.97 2.30
CA ASN A 59 7.83 5.91 1.30
C ASN A 59 8.53 4.67 1.89
N TYR A 60 8.91 3.71 1.03
CA TYR A 60 9.58 2.46 1.42
C TYR A 60 10.94 2.63 2.13
N LYS A 61 11.55 3.82 2.10
CA LYS A 61 12.81 4.13 2.81
C LYS A 61 12.58 4.85 4.14
N SER A 62 11.42 5.46 4.33
CA SER A 62 11.10 6.06 5.63
C SER A 62 10.66 4.94 6.57
N ASP A 63 11.26 4.90 7.76
CA ASP A 63 10.77 4.06 8.86
C ASP A 63 9.32 4.48 9.15
N CYS A 64 8.35 3.68 8.70
CA CYS A 64 6.93 3.84 8.98
C CYS A 64 6.53 2.95 10.15
#